data_AF-D3ALF2-F1
#
_entry.id   AF-D3ALF2-F1
#
_cell.length_a   1.000
_cell.length_b   1.000
_cell.length_c   1.000
_cell.angle_alpha   90.00
_cell.angle_beta   90.00
_cell.angle_gamma   90.00
#
_symmetry.space_group_name_H-M   'P 1'
#
loop_
_entity.id
_entity.type
_entity.pdbx_description
1 polymer ?
#
loop_
_entity_poly.entity_id
_entity_poly.type
_entity_poly.pdbx_seq_one_letter_code
_entity_poly.pdbx_strand_id
1 'polypeptide(L)'
;MGGYCDSFRKEEFSAIKGKGSFLNGQPIHVSNAEKLSDTMIGLETAKRELADENFARFRRGGSQCQDVRRIVSAALELDTACGRQGSYFEIHLNP
;
A
#
# COMPACT_ATOMS: atom_id res chain seq x y z
N MET A 1 8.30 10.34 15.32
CA MET A 1 8.91 9.08 14.86
C MET A 1 7.79 8.08 14.77
N GLY A 2 7.68 7.36 13.65
CA GLY A 2 6.66 6.33 13.45
C GLY A 2 7.33 5.01 13.10
N GLY A 3 6.68 3.91 13.43
CA GLY A 3 7.17 2.59 13.08
C GLY A 3 6.05 1.54 13.11
N TYR A 4 6.27 0.46 12.37
CA TYR A 4 5.39 -0.70 12.29
C TYR A 4 6.26 -1.95 12.21
N CYS A 5 5.85 -3.02 12.90
CA CYS A 5 6.57 -4.28 12.91
C CYS A 5 5.63 -5.42 12.52
N ASP A 6 5.99 -6.15 11.47
CA ASP A 6 5.41 -7.44 11.13
C ASP A 6 6.31 -8.56 11.67
N SER A 7 5.90 -9.15 12.79
CA SER A 7 6.60 -10.26 13.43
C SER A 7 6.67 -11.54 12.59
N PHE A 8 5.70 -11.76 11.68
CA PHE A 8 5.67 -12.94 10.81
C PHE A 8 6.69 -12.79 9.68
N ARG A 9 6.77 -11.60 9.07
CA ARG A 9 7.77 -11.31 8.01
C ARG A 9 9.15 -10.97 8.59
N LYS A 10 9.26 -10.70 9.89
CA LYS A 10 10.45 -10.13 10.54
C LYS A 10 10.87 -8.81 9.89
N GLU A 11 9.88 -7.95 9.68
CA GLU A 11 10.02 -6.66 8.99
C GLU A 11 9.64 -5.52 9.91
N GLU A 12 10.60 -4.63 10.18
CA GLU A 12 10.40 -3.39 10.93
C GLU A 12 10.52 -2.20 9.99
N PHE A 13 9.39 -1.54 9.75
CA PHE A 13 9.32 -0.26 9.07
C PHE A 13 9.48 0.87 10.09
N SER A 14 10.34 1.84 9.80
CA SER A 14 10.51 3.03 10.64
C SER A 14 10.72 4.28 9.81
N ALA A 15 10.27 5.43 10.31
CA ALA A 15 10.45 6.71 9.64
C ALA A 15 10.59 7.87 10.63
N ILE A 16 11.43 8.84 10.25
CA ILE A 16 11.59 10.10 10.97
C ILE A 16 11.41 11.23 9.95
N LYS A 17 10.53 12.17 10.28
CA LYS A 17 10.25 13.35 9.45
C LYS A 17 11.56 14.07 9.12
N GLY A 18 11.82 14.24 7.82
CA GLY A 18 13.04 14.89 7.31
C GLY A 18 14.31 14.03 7.33
N LYS A 19 14.25 12.77 7.78
CA LYS A 19 15.41 11.85 7.79
C LYS A 19 15.21 10.57 6.97
N GLY A 20 14.04 10.40 6.35
CA GLY A 20 13.71 9.26 5.49
C GLY A 20 12.98 8.12 6.21
N SER A 21 12.84 7.02 5.46
CA SER A 21 12.13 5.80 5.85
C SER A 21 13.04 4.60 5.68
N PHE A 22 12.85 3.58 6.51
CA PHE A 22 13.71 2.41 6.61
C PHE A 22 12.91 1.13 6.76
N LEU A 23 13.43 0.03 6.22
CA LEU A 23 12.99 -1.34 6.46
C LEU A 23 14.18 -2.10 7.06
N ASN A 24 14.05 -2.61 8.28
CA ASN A 24 15.13 -3.28 9.00
C ASN A 24 16.45 -2.46 9.03
N GLY A 25 16.31 -1.14 9.20
CA GLY A 25 17.42 -0.19 9.22
C GLY A 25 18.01 0.17 7.86
N GLN A 26 17.56 -0.44 6.77
CA GLN A 26 18.01 -0.09 5.40
C GLN A 26 17.08 0.97 4.78
N PRO A 27 17.62 2.01 4.11
CA PRO A 27 16.80 3.02 3.45
C PRO A 27 15.88 2.41 2.40
N ILE A 28 14.63 2.85 2.35
CA ILE A 28 13.64 2.43 1.36
C ILE A 28 13.14 3.61 0.54
N HIS A 29 12.67 3.31 -0.66
CA HIS A 29 12.04 4.26 -1.58
C HIS A 29 10.82 3.62 -2.22
N VAL A 30 9.89 4.47 -2.65
CA VAL A 30 8.75 4.06 -3.48
C VAL A 30 9.24 3.52 -4.83
N SER A 31 8.38 2.78 -5.54
CA SER A 31 8.69 2.31 -6.89
C SER A 31 9.02 3.47 -7.84
N ASN A 32 9.98 3.25 -8.75
CA ASN A 32 10.32 4.21 -9.81
C ASN A 32 9.40 4.08 -11.04
N ALA A 33 8.37 3.22 -10.98
CA ALA A 33 7.44 3.06 -12.09
C ALA A 33 6.67 4.35 -12.38
N GLU A 34 6.72 4.80 -13.63
CA GLU A 34 6.06 6.02 -14.08
C GLU A 34 4.60 5.78 -14.49
N LYS A 35 4.24 4.53 -14.79
CA LYS A 35 2.91 4.14 -15.25
C LYS A 35 2.29 3.14 -14.31
N LEU A 36 1.00 3.31 -14.06
CA LEU A 36 0.21 2.38 -13.26
C LEU A 36 0.24 0.96 -13.85
N SER A 37 0.30 0.86 -15.19
CA SER A 37 0.36 -0.39 -15.95
C SER A 37 1.60 -1.23 -15.69
N ASP A 38 2.61 -0.66 -15.02
CA ASP A 38 3.86 -1.33 -14.69
C ASP A 38 3.94 -1.65 -13.19
N THR A 39 2.82 -1.51 -12.49
CA THR A 39 2.73 -1.71 -11.04
C THR A 39 1.55 -2.59 -10.65
N MET A 40 1.65 -3.19 -9.48
CA MET A 40 0.52 -3.75 -8.77
C MET A 40 -0.03 -2.71 -7.79
N ILE A 41 -1.32 -2.75 -7.53
CA ILE A 41 -1.99 -1.83 -6.60
C ILE A 41 -2.70 -2.58 -5.49
N GLY A 42 -2.67 -2.01 -4.29
CA GLY A 42 -3.41 -2.49 -3.12
C GLY A 42 -4.76 -1.81 -3.07
N LEU A 43 -5.82 -2.61 -2.95
CA LEU A 43 -7.19 -2.11 -2.84
C LEU A 43 -7.97 -2.92 -1.82
N GLU A 44 -8.63 -2.23 -0.89
CA GLU A 44 -9.48 -2.88 0.12
C GLU A 44 -10.98 -2.76 -0.18
N THR A 45 -11.73 -3.74 0.35
CA THR A 45 -13.19 -3.76 0.20
C THR A 45 -13.86 -2.90 1.27
N ALA A 46 -14.71 -1.98 0.84
CA ALA A 46 -15.52 -1.16 1.74
C ALA A 46 -16.66 -1.95 2.41
N LYS A 47 -17.35 -1.28 3.35
CA LYS A 47 -18.63 -1.74 3.90
C LYS A 47 -19.64 -2.02 2.77
N ARG A 48 -20.56 -2.96 3.01
CA ARG A 48 -21.49 -3.46 1.98
C ARG A 48 -22.35 -2.37 1.36
N GLU A 49 -22.68 -1.33 2.12
CA GLU A 49 -23.48 -0.19 1.66
C GLU A 49 -22.75 0.67 0.62
N LEU A 50 -21.42 0.56 0.53
CA LEU A 50 -20.56 1.27 -0.41
C LEU A 50 -20.02 0.36 -1.52
N ALA A 51 -20.57 -0.86 -1.65
CA ALA A 51 -20.07 -1.87 -2.58
C ALA A 51 -19.99 -1.35 -4.02
N ASP A 52 -21.05 -0.72 -4.54
CA ASP A 52 -21.10 -0.23 -5.92
C ASP A 52 -20.01 0.81 -6.20
N GLU A 53 -19.85 1.78 -5.29
CA GLU A 53 -18.81 2.80 -5.43
C GLU A 53 -17.42 2.16 -5.38
N ASN A 54 -17.23 1.18 -4.49
CA ASN A 54 -15.97 0.50 -4.36
C ASN A 54 -15.63 -0.34 -5.59
N PHE A 55 -16.58 -1.10 -6.13
CA PHE A 55 -16.41 -1.84 -7.38
C PHE A 55 -16.14 -0.92 -8.56
N ALA A 56 -16.74 0.28 -8.59
CA ALA A 56 -16.40 1.29 -9.59
C ALA A 56 -14.92 1.72 -9.48
N ARG A 57 -14.39 1.89 -8.27
CA ARG A 57 -12.97 2.21 -8.04
C ARG A 57 -12.06 1.06 -8.44
N PHE A 58 -12.39 -0.17 -8.03
CA PHE A 58 -11.68 -1.39 -8.46
C PHE A 58 -11.62 -1.48 -9.97
N ARG A 59 -12.72 -1.26 -10.68
CA ARG A 59 -12.73 -1.29 -12.14
C ARG A 59 -11.85 -0.21 -12.74
N ARG A 60 -11.86 1.02 -12.21
CA ARG A 60 -11.04 2.12 -12.73
C ARG A 60 -9.55 1.90 -12.51
N GLY A 61 -9.14 1.52 -11.30
CA GLY A 61 -7.73 1.29 -10.97
C GLY A 61 -7.20 -0.03 -11.52
N GLY A 62 -7.95 -1.11 -11.29
CA GLY A 62 -7.61 -2.48 -11.67
C GLY A 62 -7.46 -2.70 -13.17
N SER A 63 -8.19 -1.95 -14.01
CA SER A 63 -8.04 -2.04 -15.48
C SER A 63 -6.79 -1.33 -16.01
N GLN A 64 -6.08 -0.58 -15.18
CA GLN A 64 -4.92 0.23 -15.57
C GLN A 64 -3.61 -0.25 -14.92
N CYS A 65 -3.66 -1.24 -14.04
CA CYS A 65 -2.49 -1.81 -13.37
C CYS A 65 -2.18 -3.23 -13.86
N GLN A 66 -1.02 -3.77 -13.47
CA GLN A 66 -0.67 -5.16 -13.78
C GLN A 66 -1.56 -6.15 -13.04
N ASP A 67 -1.81 -5.88 -11.76
CA ASP A 67 -2.61 -6.74 -10.89
C ASP A 67 -3.10 -5.96 -9.66
N VAL A 68 -4.14 -6.49 -9.03
CA VAL A 68 -4.70 -5.96 -7.79
C VAL A 68 -4.36 -6.91 -6.65
N ARG A 69 -3.62 -6.40 -5.67
CA ARG A 69 -3.35 -7.11 -4.42
C ARG A 69 -4.33 -6.67 -3.35
N ARG A 70 -4.66 -7.62 -2.48
CA ARG A 70 -5.49 -7.37 -1.31
C ARG A 70 -4.78 -7.93 -0.09
N ILE A 71 -4.27 -7.05 0.76
CA ILE A 71 -3.59 -7.41 2.00
C ILE A 71 -4.46 -6.97 3.18
N VAL A 72 -4.88 -7.94 3.99
CA VAL A 72 -5.89 -7.77 5.06
C VAL A 72 -5.42 -6.85 6.23
N SER A 73 -4.27 -6.20 6.09
CA SER A 73 -3.77 -5.20 7.05
C SER A 73 -3.32 -3.97 6.29
N ALA A 74 -4.00 -2.84 6.53
CA ALA A 74 -3.61 -1.53 6.01
C ALA A 74 -2.19 -1.12 6.42
N ALA A 75 -1.68 -1.65 7.53
CA ALA A 75 -0.30 -1.39 7.95
C ALA A 75 0.73 -2.17 7.11
N LEU A 76 0.35 -3.32 6.55
CA LEU A 76 1.21 -4.07 5.62
C LEU A 76 1.31 -3.42 4.24
N GLU A 77 0.41 -2.49 3.93
CA GLU A 77 0.45 -1.69 2.70
C GLU A 77 1.61 -0.66 2.71
N LEU A 78 2.40 -0.62 3.79
CA LEU A 78 3.75 -0.04 3.82
C LEU A 78 4.71 -0.69 2.81
N ASP A 79 4.34 -1.83 2.21
CA ASP A 79 4.98 -2.36 1.00
C ASP A 79 5.03 -1.32 -0.14
N THR A 80 4.13 -0.33 -0.15
CA THR A 80 4.19 0.85 -1.05
C THR A 80 5.43 1.72 -0.77
N ALA A 81 5.81 1.89 0.50
CA ALA A 81 6.96 2.71 0.90
C ALA A 81 8.32 2.09 0.55
N CYS A 82 8.36 0.77 0.31
CA CYS A 82 9.56 0.05 -0.16
C CYS A 82 9.46 -0.44 -1.61
N GLY A 83 8.50 0.08 -2.38
CA GLY A 83 8.40 -0.13 -3.83
C GLY A 83 7.98 -1.53 -4.25
N ARG A 84 7.54 -2.39 -3.32
CA ARG A 84 6.96 -3.70 -3.63
C ARG A 84 5.58 -3.59 -4.26
N GLN A 85 4.94 -2.43 -4.09
CA GLN A 85 3.67 -2.05 -4.67
C GLN A 85 3.74 -0.61 -5.17
N GLY A 86 3.01 -0.30 -6.25
CA GLY A 86 3.01 1.04 -6.83
C GLY A 86 2.11 2.03 -6.10
N SER A 87 0.98 1.56 -5.58
CA SER A 87 0.02 2.41 -4.87
C SER A 87 -0.90 1.59 -3.99
N TYR A 88 -1.46 2.20 -2.94
CA TYR A 88 -2.51 1.62 -2.11
C TYR A 88 -3.65 2.63 -1.93
N PHE A 89 -4.88 2.14 -1.90
CA PHE A 89 -6.07 2.94 -1.64
C PHE A 89 -7.11 2.18 -0.80
N GLU A 90 -7.59 2.83 0.25
CA GLU A 90 -8.70 2.37 1.09
C GLU A 90 -9.59 3.54 1.50
N ILE A 91 -10.88 3.27 1.67
CA ILE A 91 -11.82 4.25 2.23
C ILE A 91 -12.12 3.92 3.69
N HIS A 92 -12.12 4.96 4.53
CA HIS A 92 -12.42 4.88 5.96
C HIS A 92 -11.36 4.18 6.80
N LEU A 93 -10.08 4.53 6.58
CA LEU A 93 -9.02 4.10 7.47
C LEU A 93 -9.11 4.87 8.81
N ASN A 94 -9.03 4.13 9.92
CA ASN A 94 -8.91 4.74 11.23
C ASN A 94 -7.46 5.21 11.47
N PRO A 95 -7.24 6.28 12.26
CA PRO A 95 -5.92 6.72 12.67
C PRO A 95 -5.12 5.67 13.45
#